data_AF-A0A6J3AA95-F1
#
_entry.id   AF-A0A6J3AA95-F1
#
_cell.length_a   1.000
_cell.length_b   1.000
_cell.length_c   1.000
_cell.angle_alpha   90.00
_cell.angle_beta   90.00
_cell.angle_gamma   90.00
#
_symmetry.space_group_name_H-M   'P 1'
#
loop_
_entity.id
_entity.type
_entity.pdbx_description
1 polymer ?
#
loop_
_entity_poly.entity_id
_entity_poly.type
_entity_poly.pdbx_seq_one_letter_code
_entity_poly.pdbx_strand_id
1 'polypeptide(L)'
;MLFSSVECIKSTQDLVKLYLHESNRVYRDKMVEEKDFDLFDKIQAEVVKKMFDDMDETVEWTRSLNMYCHFANGVGEPKYMPVQSWELLTQTLAEALENHNEVNTVMDLVLFEDAVRHVCHISRILEAPRGNALLVGVGGSGKQSLTRLAAFISSMDVFQITLRKGYQIPDFKADLASLCLKTGVKNVSTVFLMTDAQVADEKFLVLINDLLASGEIPELYSDDEVENIISNVRNEVKSRGLVDNTENCWKFFIDRVRRQLKVQEDLPPGEAGPEMAHGGFSEYSGHSHLYRLSGAWVARGQCPSQPEPLCRDALLPCFVGSGLPLPSHSPSISALLAREAS
;
A
#
# COMPACT_ATOMS: atom_id res chain seq x y z
N MET A 1 -13.95 3.31 8.07
CA MET A 1 -13.42 3.96 9.28
C MET A 1 -12.48 2.99 10.00
N LEU A 2 -11.43 2.52 9.32
CA LEU A 2 -10.57 1.42 9.81
C LEU A 2 -9.61 1.87 10.92
N PHE A 3 -9.07 3.09 10.80
CA PHE A 3 -8.04 3.63 11.70
C PHE A 3 -8.51 4.80 12.57
N SER A 4 -9.74 5.26 12.38
CA SER A 4 -10.27 6.42 13.08
C SER A 4 -10.42 6.13 14.56
N SER A 5 -9.96 7.07 15.39
CA SER A 5 -10.17 7.06 16.84
C SER A 5 -11.23 8.09 17.23
N VAL A 6 -11.73 8.00 18.47
CA VAL A 6 -12.70 8.97 19.02
C VAL A 6 -12.13 10.39 19.00
N GLU A 7 -10.81 10.54 19.07
CA GLU A 7 -10.14 11.84 19.08
C GLU A 7 -10.17 12.56 17.72
N CYS A 8 -10.40 11.81 16.64
CA CYS A 8 -10.52 12.36 15.29
C CYS A 8 -11.85 13.11 15.08
N ILE A 9 -12.85 12.90 15.95
CA ILE A 9 -14.22 13.36 15.75
C ILE A 9 -14.64 14.22 16.95
N LYS A 10 -14.50 15.55 16.82
CA LYS A 10 -14.93 16.51 17.85
C LYS A 10 -16.24 17.20 17.49
N SER A 11 -16.57 17.20 16.20
CA SER A 11 -17.75 17.85 15.64
C SER A 11 -18.36 17.03 14.50
N THR A 12 -19.58 17.37 14.10
CA THR A 12 -20.22 16.80 12.91
C THR A 12 -19.38 17.03 11.64
N GLN A 13 -18.71 18.18 11.54
CA GLN A 13 -17.83 18.51 10.41
C GLN A 13 -16.65 17.52 10.32
N ASP A 14 -16.07 17.12 11.46
CA ASP A 14 -14.97 16.15 11.48
C ASP A 14 -15.44 14.76 11.01
N LEU A 15 -16.66 14.37 11.39
CA LEU A 15 -17.27 13.13 10.91
C LEU A 15 -17.48 13.16 9.40
N VAL A 16 -17.96 14.28 8.85
CA VAL A 16 -18.14 14.46 7.40
C VAL A 16 -16.79 14.42 6.68
N LYS A 17 -15.78 15.14 7.16
CA LYS A 17 -14.41 15.12 6.58
C LYS A 17 -13.83 13.71 6.53
N LEU A 18 -13.94 12.98 7.63
CA LEU A 18 -13.48 11.60 7.74
C LEU A 18 -14.26 10.67 6.81
N TYR A 19 -15.58 10.83 6.71
CA TYR A 19 -16.41 10.06 5.78
C TYR A 19 -15.99 10.30 4.33
N LEU A 20 -15.81 11.56 3.93
CA LEU A 20 -15.35 11.95 2.59
C LEU A 20 -13.98 11.36 2.29
N HIS A 21 -13.05 11.44 3.24
CA HIS A 21 -11.72 10.85 3.10
C HIS A 21 -11.79 9.33 2.93
N GLU A 22 -12.45 8.62 3.85
CA GLU A 22 -12.50 7.15 3.84
C GLU A 22 -13.26 6.61 2.63
N SER A 23 -14.34 7.26 2.20
CA SER A 23 -15.05 6.85 0.98
C SER A 23 -14.22 7.08 -0.28
N ASN A 24 -13.39 8.12 -0.32
CA ASN A 24 -12.40 8.28 -1.39
C ASN A 24 -11.39 7.13 -1.40
N ARG A 25 -10.87 6.73 -0.23
CA ARG A 25 -9.91 5.61 -0.13
C ARG A 25 -10.51 4.26 -0.55
N VAL A 26 -11.81 4.05 -0.31
CA VAL A 26 -12.48 2.77 -0.61
C VAL A 26 -12.93 2.68 -2.06
N TYR A 27 -13.51 3.76 -2.60
CA TYR A 27 -14.19 3.74 -3.90
C TYR A 27 -13.43 4.54 -4.95
N ARG A 28 -13.14 5.82 -4.64
CA ARG A 28 -12.56 6.75 -5.63
C ARG A 28 -11.20 6.30 -6.13
N ASP A 29 -10.34 5.78 -5.24
CA ASP A 29 -9.00 5.28 -5.61
C ASP A 29 -9.01 4.11 -6.60
N LYS A 30 -10.12 3.37 -6.69
CA LYS A 30 -10.26 2.23 -7.62
C LYS A 30 -10.71 2.66 -9.02
N MET A 31 -11.11 3.92 -9.19
CA MET A 31 -11.60 4.44 -10.46
C MET A 31 -10.45 4.80 -11.40
N VAL A 32 -10.73 4.76 -12.70
CA VAL A 32 -9.71 4.94 -13.75
C VAL A 32 -10.07 6.09 -14.67
N GLU A 33 -11.36 6.27 -14.98
CA GLU A 33 -11.82 7.26 -15.95
C GLU A 33 -12.28 8.55 -15.26
N GLU A 34 -12.01 9.69 -15.89
CA GLU A 34 -12.41 11.02 -15.40
C GLU A 34 -13.91 11.12 -15.12
N LYS A 35 -14.72 10.57 -16.02
CA LYS A 35 -16.17 10.51 -15.88
C LYS A 35 -16.64 9.79 -14.61
N ASP A 36 -15.87 8.78 -14.16
CA ASP A 36 -16.21 7.98 -12.99
C ASP A 36 -15.86 8.75 -11.71
N PHE A 37 -14.74 9.49 -11.71
CA PHE A 37 -14.41 10.42 -10.63
C PHE A 37 -15.50 11.48 -10.46
N ASP A 38 -15.93 12.12 -11.55
CA ASP A 38 -16.97 13.15 -11.51
C ASP A 38 -18.31 12.61 -10.99
N LEU A 39 -18.71 11.42 -11.46
CA LEU A 39 -19.93 10.77 -11.02
C LEU A 39 -19.87 10.44 -9.53
N PHE A 40 -18.74 9.91 -9.06
CA PHE A 40 -18.55 9.60 -7.64
C PHE A 40 -18.57 10.85 -6.77
N ASP A 41 -17.83 11.88 -7.15
CA ASP A 41 -17.75 13.15 -6.41
C ASP A 41 -19.15 13.80 -6.31
N LYS A 42 -19.97 13.67 -7.37
CA LYS A 42 -21.38 14.10 -7.34
C LYS A 42 -22.24 13.27 -6.38
N ILE A 43 -22.17 11.93 -6.45
CA ILE A 43 -22.92 11.04 -5.56
C ILE A 43 -22.57 11.32 -4.09
N GLN A 44 -21.28 11.45 -3.81
CA GLN A 44 -20.76 11.70 -2.46
C GLN A 44 -21.30 13.03 -1.91
N ALA A 45 -21.27 14.11 -2.71
CA ALA A 45 -21.84 15.40 -2.33
C ALA A 45 -23.36 15.33 -2.08
N GLU A 46 -24.11 14.62 -2.93
CA GLU A 46 -25.56 14.42 -2.75
C GLU A 46 -25.90 13.67 -1.45
N VAL A 47 -25.11 12.65 -1.10
CA VAL A 47 -25.29 11.89 0.15
C VAL A 47 -25.05 12.78 1.37
N VAL A 48 -23.96 13.56 1.38
CA VAL A 48 -23.67 14.47 2.50
C VAL A 48 -24.80 15.48 2.66
N LYS A 49 -25.26 16.10 1.57
CA LYS A 49 -26.34 17.08 1.58
C LYS A 49 -27.68 16.53 2.06
N LYS A 50 -27.95 15.23 1.82
CA LYS A 50 -29.18 14.57 2.28
C LYS A 50 -29.15 14.22 3.77
N MET A 51 -27.96 13.93 4.29
CA MET A 51 -27.77 13.40 5.64
C MET A 51 -27.43 14.50 6.66
N PHE A 52 -26.83 15.60 6.21
CA PHE A 52 -26.35 16.69 7.06
C PHE A 52 -26.74 18.04 6.47
N ASP A 53 -27.34 18.89 7.30
CA ASP A 53 -27.65 20.27 6.95
C ASP A 53 -26.39 21.16 7.02
N ASP A 54 -26.33 22.20 6.18
CA ASP A 54 -25.30 23.26 6.19
C ASP A 54 -23.83 22.81 6.06
N MET A 55 -23.55 21.71 5.34
CA MET A 55 -22.20 21.17 5.16
C MET A 55 -21.48 21.60 3.87
N ASP A 56 -22.06 22.48 3.05
CA ASP A 56 -21.51 22.86 1.73
C ASP A 56 -20.08 23.43 1.82
N GLU A 57 -19.80 24.29 2.81
CA GLU A 57 -18.45 24.84 3.02
C GLU A 57 -17.43 23.76 3.40
N THR A 58 -17.85 22.76 4.19
CA THR A 58 -16.99 21.65 4.59
C THR A 58 -16.63 20.79 3.38
N VAL A 59 -17.63 20.48 2.53
CA VAL A 59 -17.42 19.72 1.29
C VAL A 59 -16.45 20.47 0.37
N GLU A 60 -16.64 21.78 0.17
CA GLU A 60 -15.74 22.59 -0.66
C GLU A 60 -14.31 22.60 -0.11
N TRP A 61 -14.14 22.82 1.20
CA TRP A 61 -12.84 22.80 1.84
C TRP A 61 -12.11 21.47 1.61
N THR A 62 -12.82 20.34 1.71
CA THR A 62 -12.23 19.02 1.52
C THR A 62 -11.74 18.73 0.10
N ARG A 63 -12.14 19.52 -0.90
CA ARG A 63 -11.60 19.40 -2.26
C ARG A 63 -10.15 19.85 -2.35
N SER A 64 -9.73 20.79 -1.49
CA SER A 64 -8.38 21.34 -1.48
C SER A 64 -7.40 20.49 -0.64
N LEU A 65 -7.80 20.13 0.58
CA LEU A 65 -7.03 19.32 1.50
C LEU A 65 -7.97 18.47 2.36
N ASN A 66 -7.96 17.16 2.14
CA ASN A 66 -8.66 16.21 3.00
C ASN A 66 -7.86 14.91 3.13
N MET A 67 -6.67 15.04 3.71
CA MET A 67 -5.74 13.94 3.90
C MET A 67 -5.71 13.53 5.37
N TYR A 68 -5.73 12.23 5.61
CA TYR A 68 -5.47 11.64 6.91
C TYR A 68 -4.26 10.72 6.78
N CYS A 69 -3.37 10.77 7.76
CA CYS A 69 -2.21 9.88 7.81
C CYS A 69 -1.79 9.63 9.26
N HIS A 70 -0.94 8.63 9.47
CA HIS A 70 -0.47 8.24 10.80
C HIS A 70 0.61 9.17 11.37
N PHE A 71 1.16 10.06 10.55
CA PHE A 71 2.25 10.96 10.92
C PHE A 71 1.85 12.43 10.76
N ALA A 72 0.55 12.73 10.76
CA ALA A 72 0.04 14.09 10.57
C ALA A 72 0.52 15.08 11.65
N ASN A 73 0.91 14.57 12.83
CA ASN A 73 1.46 15.35 13.94
C ASN A 73 2.96 15.07 14.18
N GLY A 74 3.66 14.46 13.22
CA GLY A 74 5.06 14.06 13.32
C GLY A 74 5.29 12.55 13.22
N VAL A 75 6.55 12.15 13.04
CA VAL A 75 7.00 10.76 12.93
C VAL A 75 7.33 10.19 14.31
N GLY A 76 7.02 8.92 14.56
CA GLY A 76 7.41 8.17 15.77
C GLY A 76 6.24 7.78 16.68
N GLU A 77 5.17 8.57 16.72
CA GLU A 77 3.93 8.22 17.44
C GLU A 77 2.77 8.10 16.44
N PRO A 78 2.61 6.93 15.79
CA PRO A 78 1.67 6.77 14.70
C PRO A 78 0.23 6.96 15.19
N LYS A 79 -0.43 8.00 14.67
CA LYS A 79 -1.80 8.36 15.00
C LYS A 79 -2.53 8.88 13.77
N TYR A 80 -3.59 8.19 13.38
CA TYR A 80 -4.37 8.54 12.20
C TYR A 80 -5.18 9.82 12.45
N MET A 81 -4.70 10.95 11.92
CA MET A 81 -5.27 12.28 12.16
C MET A 81 -5.36 13.09 10.85
N PRO A 82 -6.28 14.07 10.78
CA PRO A 82 -6.36 14.97 9.64
C PRO A 82 -5.09 15.82 9.55
N VAL A 83 -4.58 15.98 8.33
CA VAL A 83 -3.46 16.86 8.02
C VAL A 83 -3.92 18.32 8.11
N GLN A 84 -3.11 19.16 8.76
CA GLN A 84 -3.45 20.57 8.99
C GLN A 84 -3.17 21.46 7.77
N SER A 85 -2.03 21.25 7.11
CA SER A 85 -1.65 21.97 5.89
C SER A 85 -0.66 21.15 5.04
N TRP A 86 -0.57 21.50 3.75
CA TRP A 86 0.39 20.89 2.84
C TRP A 86 1.84 21.19 3.24
N GLU A 87 2.11 22.39 3.74
CA GLU A 87 3.44 22.84 4.16
C GLU A 87 3.96 21.98 5.31
N LEU A 88 3.15 21.79 6.36
CA LEU A 88 3.54 20.97 7.52
C LEU A 88 3.78 19.52 7.12
N LEU A 89 2.91 18.96 6.28
CA LEU A 89 3.04 17.59 5.80
C LEU A 89 4.31 17.41 4.95
N THR A 90 4.58 18.35 4.05
CA THR A 90 5.77 18.32 3.19
C THR A 90 7.03 18.47 4.01
N GLN A 91 7.04 19.37 5.00
CA GLN A 91 8.16 19.53 5.93
C GLN A 91 8.42 18.23 6.71
N THR A 92 7.38 17.62 7.28
CA THR A 92 7.48 16.37 8.04
C THR A 92 8.08 15.25 7.16
N LEU A 93 7.64 15.15 5.90
CA LEU A 93 8.17 14.15 4.98
C LEU A 93 9.60 14.46 4.52
N ALA A 94 9.97 15.73 4.38
CA ALA A 94 11.33 16.14 4.03
C ALA A 94 12.31 15.80 5.17
N GLU A 95 11.93 16.08 6.41
CA GLU A 95 12.69 15.70 7.61
C GLU A 95 12.81 14.17 7.71
N ALA A 96 11.73 13.43 7.46
CA ALA A 96 11.76 11.97 7.43
C ALA A 96 12.70 11.42 6.35
N LEU A 97 12.72 12.03 5.17
CA LEU A 97 13.62 11.66 4.07
C LEU A 97 15.08 11.95 4.40
N GLU A 98 15.37 13.07 5.05
CA GLU A 98 16.72 13.41 5.52
C GLU A 98 17.21 12.39 6.54
N ASN A 99 16.41 12.12 7.58
CA ASN A 99 16.69 11.10 8.59
C ASN A 99 16.90 9.71 7.99
N HIS A 100 16.09 9.34 6.98
CA HIS A 100 16.29 8.09 6.25
C HIS A 100 17.67 8.05 5.59
N ASN A 101 18.06 9.13 4.90
CA ASN A 101 19.31 9.22 4.16
C ASN A 101 20.56 9.23 5.04
N GLU A 102 20.44 9.53 6.33
CA GLU A 102 21.55 9.43 7.29
C GLU A 102 21.92 7.97 7.63
N VAL A 103 20.93 7.07 7.65
CA VAL A 103 21.11 5.69 8.13
C VAL A 103 20.92 4.62 7.05
N ASN A 104 20.30 4.96 5.92
CA ASN A 104 20.01 4.08 4.80
C ASN A 104 20.63 4.59 3.49
N THR A 105 20.49 3.80 2.42
CA THR A 105 20.86 4.22 1.07
C THR A 105 20.14 5.51 0.68
N VAL A 106 20.92 6.51 0.26
CA VAL A 106 20.39 7.83 -0.10
C VAL A 106 19.36 7.75 -1.22
N MET A 107 18.20 8.36 -0.99
CA MET A 107 17.15 8.57 -1.99
C MET A 107 17.02 10.07 -2.30
N ASP A 108 17.23 10.45 -3.56
CA ASP A 108 17.02 11.83 -4.03
C ASP A 108 15.59 12.01 -4.55
N LEU A 109 14.64 12.00 -3.62
CA LEU A 109 13.23 12.24 -3.90
C LEU A 109 12.94 13.74 -3.91
N VAL A 110 12.07 14.15 -4.84
CA VAL A 110 11.47 15.49 -4.82
C VAL A 110 10.02 15.35 -4.37
N LEU A 111 9.70 15.93 -3.23
CA LEU A 111 8.39 15.82 -2.57
C LEU A 111 7.41 16.87 -3.09
N PHE A 112 6.98 16.72 -4.33
CA PHE A 112 5.82 17.47 -4.85
C PHE A 112 4.51 16.91 -4.27
N GLU A 113 3.41 17.63 -4.45
CA GLU A 113 2.11 17.31 -3.85
C GLU A 113 1.65 15.85 -4.11
N ASP A 114 1.83 15.34 -5.33
CA ASP A 114 1.44 13.95 -5.64
C ASP A 114 2.36 12.91 -4.98
N ALA A 115 3.66 13.19 -4.85
CA ALA A 115 4.58 12.33 -4.12
C ALA A 115 4.19 12.26 -2.63
N VAL A 116 3.83 13.40 -2.04
CA VAL A 116 3.32 13.48 -0.67
C VAL A 116 2.04 12.66 -0.51
N ARG A 117 1.07 12.78 -1.43
CA ARG A 117 -0.14 11.94 -1.44
C ARG A 117 0.20 10.44 -1.52
N HIS A 118 1.09 10.06 -2.43
CA HIS A 118 1.51 8.67 -2.59
C HIS A 118 2.11 8.10 -1.30
N VAL A 119 2.99 8.85 -0.61
CA VAL A 119 3.56 8.42 0.67
C VAL A 119 2.45 8.24 1.73
N CYS A 120 1.51 9.18 1.83
CA CYS A 120 0.37 9.04 2.75
C CYS A 120 -0.47 7.79 2.46
N HIS A 121 -0.71 7.49 1.19
CA HIS A 121 -1.50 6.31 0.81
C HIS A 121 -0.74 5.00 1.08
N ILE A 122 0.54 4.93 0.70
CA ILE A 122 1.36 3.75 0.96
C ILE A 122 1.47 3.52 2.46
N SER A 123 1.76 4.55 3.25
CA SER A 123 1.80 4.46 4.73
C SER A 123 0.47 3.95 5.28
N ARG A 124 -0.67 4.48 4.81
CA ARG A 124 -2.00 3.99 5.22
C ARG A 124 -2.20 2.51 4.89
N ILE A 125 -1.72 2.03 3.74
CA ILE A 125 -1.79 0.60 3.38
C ILE A 125 -0.91 -0.20 4.34
N LEU A 126 0.34 0.21 4.59
CA LEU A 126 1.27 -0.50 5.47
C LEU A 126 0.74 -0.64 6.90
N GLU A 127 0.04 0.38 7.42
CA GLU A 127 -0.58 0.36 8.74
C GLU A 127 -1.81 -0.57 8.82
N ALA A 128 -2.39 -0.97 7.68
CA ALA A 128 -3.55 -1.86 7.65
C ALA A 128 -3.21 -3.27 8.16
N PRO A 129 -4.14 -3.92 8.90
CA PRO A 129 -4.04 -5.35 9.15
C PRO A 129 -3.99 -6.09 7.81
N ARG A 130 -2.92 -6.86 7.56
CA ARG A 130 -2.66 -7.50 6.24
C ARG A 130 -2.56 -6.50 5.07
N GLY A 131 -1.99 -5.33 5.34
CA GLY A 131 -1.74 -4.26 4.39
C GLY A 131 -0.68 -4.56 3.34
N ASN A 132 -0.93 -5.52 2.47
CA ASN A 132 -0.12 -5.78 1.29
C ASN A 132 -0.54 -4.80 0.18
N ALA A 133 0.40 -4.43 -0.69
CA ALA A 133 0.19 -3.41 -1.71
C ALA A 133 0.63 -3.92 -3.09
N LEU A 134 -0.21 -3.69 -4.10
CA LEU A 134 0.17 -3.85 -5.50
C LEU A 134 0.26 -2.46 -6.12
N LEU A 135 1.49 -1.99 -6.34
CA LEU A 135 1.78 -0.65 -6.86
C LEU A 135 1.93 -0.68 -8.37
N VAL A 136 0.96 -0.07 -9.06
CA VAL A 136 0.94 0.02 -10.52
C VAL A 136 1.41 1.39 -10.96
N GLY A 137 2.44 1.45 -11.80
CA GLY A 137 2.92 2.72 -12.34
C GLY A 137 4.06 2.53 -13.34
N VAL A 138 4.28 3.52 -14.21
CA VAL A 138 5.38 3.48 -15.20
C VAL A 138 6.75 3.38 -14.51
N GLY A 139 7.77 2.90 -15.22
CA GLY A 139 9.15 2.97 -14.72
C GLY A 139 9.52 4.41 -14.36
N GLY A 140 10.26 4.61 -13.27
CA GLY A 140 10.60 5.96 -12.78
C GLY A 140 9.49 6.66 -11.98
N SER A 141 8.31 6.04 -11.80
CA SER A 141 7.23 6.60 -10.97
C SER A 141 7.51 6.65 -9.45
N GLY A 142 8.73 6.30 -9.02
CA GLY A 142 9.14 6.39 -7.63
C GLY A 142 8.61 5.30 -6.70
N LYS A 143 7.87 4.29 -7.20
CA LYS A 143 7.24 3.21 -6.40
C LYS A 143 8.10 2.73 -5.24
N GLN A 144 9.28 2.18 -5.54
CA GLN A 144 10.16 1.63 -4.50
C GLN A 144 10.67 2.69 -3.52
N SER A 145 11.04 3.87 -3.99
CA SER A 145 11.59 4.93 -3.12
C SER A 145 10.52 5.53 -2.22
N LEU A 146 9.30 5.71 -2.72
CA LEU A 146 8.14 6.16 -1.94
C LEU A 146 7.74 5.10 -0.91
N THR A 147 7.78 3.81 -1.27
CA THR A 147 7.55 2.72 -0.30
C THR A 147 8.62 2.67 0.77
N ARG A 148 9.90 2.83 0.43
CA ARG A 148 10.98 2.89 1.43
C ARG A 148 10.80 4.05 2.40
N LEU A 149 10.42 5.24 1.90
CA LEU A 149 10.13 6.38 2.75
C LEU A 149 8.91 6.12 3.66
N ALA A 150 7.83 5.55 3.12
CA ALA A 150 6.65 5.19 3.91
C ALA A 150 6.97 4.13 4.99
N ALA A 151 7.77 3.11 4.66
CA ALA A 151 8.23 2.09 5.59
C ALA A 151 9.08 2.69 6.71
N PHE A 152 9.98 3.62 6.38
CA PHE A 152 10.79 4.35 7.35
C PHE A 152 9.94 5.15 8.34
N ILE A 153 8.92 5.87 7.84
CA ILE A 153 7.98 6.62 8.68
C ILE A 153 7.21 5.69 9.64
N SER A 154 6.80 4.52 9.17
CA SER A 154 6.14 3.50 9.97
C SER A 154 7.12 2.63 10.78
N SER A 155 8.42 2.98 10.84
CA SER A 155 9.45 2.23 11.58
C SER A 155 9.52 0.74 11.20
N MET A 156 9.32 0.44 9.91
CA MET A 156 9.39 -0.90 9.35
C MET A 156 10.72 -1.10 8.62
N ASP A 157 11.30 -2.28 8.78
CA ASP A 157 12.47 -2.67 7.99
C ASP A 157 12.04 -2.93 6.54
N VAL A 158 12.96 -2.69 5.59
CA VAL A 158 12.72 -3.02 4.19
C VAL A 158 13.63 -4.18 3.79
N PHE A 159 13.03 -5.20 3.19
CA PHE A 159 13.76 -6.30 2.57
C PHE A 159 13.44 -6.33 1.08
N GLN A 160 14.48 -6.48 0.26
CA GLN A 160 14.34 -6.63 -1.19
C GLN A 160 15.28 -7.74 -1.64
N ILE A 161 14.75 -8.64 -2.47
CA ILE A 161 15.56 -9.73 -3.03
C ILE A 161 16.51 -9.16 -4.07
N THR A 162 17.74 -9.66 -4.03
CA THR A 162 18.75 -9.36 -5.05
C THR A 162 18.92 -10.59 -5.93
N LEU A 163 18.38 -10.55 -7.15
CA LEU A 163 18.52 -11.64 -8.11
C LEU A 163 20.00 -11.82 -8.50
N ARG A 164 20.53 -13.02 -8.31
CA ARG A 164 21.89 -13.41 -8.72
C ARG A 164 21.81 -14.50 -9.77
N LYS A 165 22.86 -14.67 -10.56
CA LYS A 165 22.92 -15.76 -11.55
C LYS A 165 22.78 -17.10 -10.83
N GLY A 166 21.78 -17.88 -11.21
CA GLY A 166 21.48 -19.17 -10.59
C GLY A 166 20.60 -19.09 -9.34
N TYR A 167 20.02 -17.94 -9.01
CA TYR A 167 19.00 -17.83 -7.98
C TYR A 167 17.76 -18.63 -8.40
N GLN A 168 17.33 -19.57 -7.56
CA GLN A 168 16.25 -20.52 -7.82
C GLN A 168 15.25 -20.55 -6.66
N ILE A 169 14.22 -21.37 -6.80
CA ILE A 169 13.16 -21.56 -5.80
C ILE A 169 13.68 -21.91 -4.39
N PRO A 170 14.71 -22.77 -4.21
CA PRO A 170 15.26 -23.02 -2.88
C PRO A 170 15.85 -21.78 -2.21
N ASP A 171 16.51 -20.91 -2.98
CA ASP A 171 17.07 -19.65 -2.45
C ASP A 171 15.94 -18.71 -2.01
N PHE A 172 14.89 -18.62 -2.81
CA PHE A 172 13.71 -17.81 -2.48
C PHE A 172 12.96 -18.33 -1.26
N LYS A 173 12.78 -19.66 -1.14
CA LYS A 173 12.22 -20.25 0.09
C LYS A 173 13.08 -19.89 1.31
N ALA A 174 14.42 -19.91 1.19
CA ALA A 174 15.29 -19.53 2.30
C ALA A 174 15.14 -18.04 2.68
N ASP A 175 15.02 -17.13 1.70
CA ASP A 175 14.75 -15.72 1.95
C ASP A 175 13.38 -15.49 2.62
N LEU A 176 12.33 -16.17 2.16
CA LEU A 176 11.00 -16.12 2.77
C LEU A 176 10.98 -16.72 4.18
N ALA A 177 11.70 -17.82 4.42
CA ALA A 177 11.86 -18.40 5.75
C ALA A 177 12.53 -17.42 6.72
N SER A 178 13.62 -16.78 6.29
CA SER A 178 14.31 -15.74 7.07
C SER A 178 13.40 -14.57 7.41
N LEU A 179 12.59 -14.09 6.45
CA LEU A 179 11.59 -13.03 6.65
C LEU A 179 10.52 -13.42 7.67
N CYS A 180 9.96 -14.63 7.53
CA CYS A 180 8.95 -15.15 8.44
C CYS A 180 9.52 -15.35 9.86
N LEU A 181 10.78 -15.76 10.01
CA LEU A 181 11.45 -15.81 11.32
C LEU A 181 11.65 -14.41 11.93
N LYS A 182 12.08 -13.44 11.13
CA LYS A 182 12.27 -12.05 11.57
C LYS A 182 10.96 -11.42 12.04
N THR A 183 9.88 -11.62 11.29
CA THR A 183 8.56 -11.04 11.57
C THR A 183 7.79 -11.83 12.64
N GLY A 184 7.83 -13.16 12.59
CA GLY A 184 7.06 -14.05 13.46
C GLY A 184 7.74 -14.44 14.78
N VAL A 185 9.08 -14.54 14.81
CA VAL A 185 9.79 -14.81 16.08
C VAL A 185 10.26 -13.51 16.71
N LYS A 186 11.03 -12.70 15.98
CA LYS A 186 11.61 -11.46 16.53
C LYS A 186 10.61 -10.29 16.60
N ASN A 187 9.42 -10.44 16.04
CA ASN A 187 8.36 -9.42 16.00
C ASN A 187 8.82 -8.08 15.40
N VAL A 188 9.68 -8.13 14.38
CA VAL A 188 10.16 -6.94 13.66
C VAL A 188 9.27 -6.72 12.44
N SER A 189 8.60 -5.57 12.38
CA SER A 189 7.77 -5.20 11.22
C SER A 189 8.64 -5.02 9.99
N THR A 190 8.29 -5.65 8.87
CA THR A 190 9.11 -5.68 7.66
C THR A 190 8.24 -5.56 6.41
N VAL A 191 8.63 -4.67 5.49
CA VAL A 191 8.10 -4.58 4.13
C VAL A 191 8.99 -5.39 3.19
N PHE A 192 8.44 -6.40 2.55
CA PHE A 192 9.08 -7.12 1.45
C PHE A 192 8.74 -6.45 0.13
N LEU A 193 9.76 -5.85 -0.51
CA LEU A 193 9.69 -5.23 -1.83
C LEU A 193 9.99 -6.25 -2.92
N MET A 194 9.04 -6.44 -3.82
CA MET A 194 9.18 -7.27 -5.01
C MET A 194 9.07 -6.41 -6.28
N THR A 195 10.12 -6.43 -7.10
CA THR A 195 10.20 -5.60 -8.31
C THR A 195 9.44 -6.24 -9.48
N ASP A 196 9.07 -5.46 -10.48
CA ASP A 196 8.47 -5.94 -11.74
C ASP A 196 9.21 -7.13 -12.37
N ALA A 197 10.54 -7.09 -12.43
CA ALA A 197 11.36 -8.18 -12.96
C ALA A 197 11.24 -9.49 -12.16
N GLN A 198 10.89 -9.41 -10.87
CA GLN A 198 10.69 -10.57 -10.00
C GLN A 198 9.25 -11.09 -10.12
N VAL A 199 8.29 -10.19 -10.26
CA VAL A 199 6.87 -10.49 -10.50
C VAL A 199 6.67 -11.28 -11.79
N ALA A 200 7.54 -11.13 -12.79
CA ALA A 200 7.47 -11.90 -14.03
C ALA A 200 7.74 -13.41 -13.87
N ASP A 201 8.33 -13.89 -12.76
CA ASP A 201 8.53 -15.33 -12.52
C ASP A 201 7.32 -15.93 -11.78
N GLU A 202 6.47 -16.62 -12.54
CA GLU A 202 5.25 -17.28 -12.02
C GLU A 202 5.52 -18.21 -10.83
N LYS A 203 6.71 -18.83 -10.76
CA LYS A 203 7.03 -19.75 -9.67
C LYS A 203 7.24 -19.03 -8.34
N PHE A 204 7.74 -17.79 -8.36
CA PHE A 204 7.83 -16.97 -7.16
C PHE A 204 6.46 -16.52 -6.70
N LEU A 205 5.60 -16.15 -7.66
CA LEU A 205 4.24 -15.78 -7.37
C LEU A 205 3.50 -16.90 -6.61
N VAL A 206 3.58 -18.16 -7.02
CA VAL A 206 2.88 -19.25 -6.30
C VAL A 206 3.18 -19.24 -4.79
N LEU A 207 4.45 -19.03 -4.41
CA LEU A 207 4.86 -18.99 -3.00
C LEU A 207 4.40 -17.72 -2.28
N ILE A 208 4.32 -16.59 -2.99
CA ILE A 208 3.76 -15.35 -2.46
C ILE A 208 2.25 -15.48 -2.27
N ASN A 209 1.52 -16.13 -3.17
CA ASN A 209 0.11 -16.38 -2.99
C ASN A 209 -0.16 -17.20 -1.73
N ASP A 210 0.59 -18.28 -1.51
CA ASP A 210 0.50 -19.10 -0.31
C ASP A 210 0.73 -18.25 0.96
N LEU A 211 1.77 -17.40 0.94
CA LEU A 211 2.09 -16.47 2.02
C LEU A 211 0.97 -15.45 2.27
N LEU A 212 0.38 -14.88 1.22
CA LEU A 212 -0.68 -13.88 1.34
C LEU A 212 -2.00 -14.51 1.84
N ALA A 213 -2.34 -15.68 1.30
CA ALA A 213 -3.59 -16.39 1.58
C ALA A 213 -3.62 -16.98 2.99
N SER A 214 -2.60 -17.77 3.33
CA SER A 214 -2.57 -18.52 4.59
C SER A 214 -1.56 -17.95 5.58
N GLY A 215 -0.47 -17.32 5.10
CA GLY A 215 0.70 -16.98 5.92
C GLY A 215 1.73 -18.11 6.00
N GLU A 216 1.47 -19.24 5.35
CA GLU A 216 2.24 -20.47 5.43
C GLU A 216 2.56 -20.98 4.02
N ILE A 217 3.81 -21.38 3.83
CA ILE A 217 4.31 -21.91 2.57
C ILE A 217 4.66 -23.39 2.81
N PRO A 218 4.19 -24.32 1.97
CA PRO A 218 4.52 -25.74 2.11
C PRO A 218 6.03 -26.01 2.06
N GLU A 219 6.50 -26.88 2.95
CA GLU A 219 7.90 -27.31 3.04
C GLU A 219 8.88 -26.13 3.15
N LEU A 220 8.48 -25.07 3.88
CA LEU A 220 9.34 -23.91 4.15
C LEU A 220 10.35 -24.19 5.27
N TYR A 221 9.96 -25.00 6.25
CA TYR A 221 10.74 -25.38 7.41
C TYR A 221 10.79 -26.89 7.56
N SER A 222 11.90 -27.40 8.06
CA SER A 222 12.02 -28.77 8.55
C SER A 222 11.35 -28.93 9.93
N ASP A 223 11.08 -30.17 10.33
CA ASP A 223 10.45 -30.46 11.63
C ASP A 223 11.26 -29.87 12.81
N ASP A 224 12.59 -29.96 12.75
CA ASP A 224 13.49 -29.38 13.75
C ASP A 224 13.37 -27.85 13.83
N GLU A 225 13.21 -27.18 12.69
CA GLU A 225 13.02 -25.72 12.63
C GLU A 225 11.66 -25.30 13.18
N VAL A 226 10.60 -26.07 12.89
CA VAL A 226 9.26 -25.85 13.45
C VAL A 226 9.29 -25.97 14.98
N GLU A 227 9.94 -27.01 15.52
CA GLU A 227 10.09 -27.16 16.98
C GLU A 227 10.84 -25.98 17.60
N ASN A 228 11.90 -25.51 16.95
CA ASN A 228 12.65 -24.34 17.40
C ASN A 228 11.78 -23.07 17.38
N ILE A 229 11.03 -22.81 16.31
CA ILE A 229 10.10 -21.67 16.22
C ILE A 229 9.09 -21.71 17.37
N ILE A 230 8.46 -22.86 17.60
CA ILE A 230 7.48 -23.07 18.66
C ILE A 230 8.10 -22.78 20.02
N SER A 231 9.31 -23.29 20.28
CA SER A 231 10.03 -23.04 21.53
C SER A 231 10.25 -21.55 21.79
N ASN A 232 10.59 -20.78 20.74
CA ASN A 232 10.85 -19.34 20.87
C ASN A 232 9.58 -18.52 21.13
N VAL A 233 8.43 -18.87 20.54
CA VAL A 233 7.17 -18.11 20.73
C VAL A 233 6.36 -18.56 21.96
N ARG A 234 6.63 -19.76 22.50
CA ARG A 234 5.85 -20.39 23.57
C ARG A 234 5.69 -19.51 24.82
N ASN A 235 6.72 -18.79 25.22
CA ASN A 235 6.66 -17.92 26.39
C ASN A 235 5.66 -16.77 26.20
N GLU A 236 5.60 -16.19 25.00
CA GLU A 236 4.65 -15.13 24.66
C GLU A 236 3.22 -15.66 24.51
N VAL A 237 3.06 -16.88 24.03
CA VAL A 237 1.75 -17.56 23.95
C VAL A 237 1.17 -17.73 25.37
N LYS A 238 2.00 -18.21 26.31
CA LYS A 238 1.63 -18.33 27.73
C LYS A 238 1.28 -16.99 28.36
N SER A 239 2.06 -15.94 28.09
CA SER A 239 1.81 -14.61 28.67
C SER A 239 0.50 -13.99 28.17
N ARG A 240 -0.01 -14.42 27.00
CA ARG A 240 -1.34 -14.03 26.50
C ARG A 240 -2.48 -14.91 27.02
N GLY A 241 -2.20 -15.85 27.93
CA GLY A 241 -3.21 -16.73 28.54
C GLY A 241 -3.71 -17.84 27.61
N LEU A 242 -3.01 -18.10 26.50
CA LEU A 242 -3.34 -19.21 25.60
C LEU A 242 -2.77 -20.53 26.13
N VAL A 243 -3.43 -21.64 25.80
CA VAL A 243 -2.98 -22.98 26.19
C VAL A 243 -1.67 -23.30 25.47
N ASP A 244 -0.65 -23.74 26.23
CA ASP A 244 0.65 -24.16 25.70
C ASP A 244 0.53 -25.50 24.99
N ASN A 245 0.22 -25.45 23.69
CA ASN A 245 0.31 -26.58 22.78
C ASN A 245 0.94 -26.12 21.45
N THR A 246 1.42 -27.09 20.67
CA THR A 246 2.08 -26.89 19.38
C THR A 246 1.21 -26.07 18.41
N GLU A 247 -0.08 -26.39 18.32
CA GLU A 247 -1.02 -25.76 17.41
C GLU A 247 -1.20 -24.25 17.70
N ASN A 248 -1.41 -23.88 18.96
CA ASN A 248 -1.56 -22.48 19.36
C ASN A 248 -0.28 -21.69 19.14
N CYS A 249 0.88 -22.30 19.38
CA CYS A 249 2.18 -21.66 19.13
C CYS A 249 2.40 -21.41 17.64
N TRP A 250 2.09 -22.40 16.80
CA TRP A 250 2.20 -22.27 15.35
C TRP A 250 1.25 -21.22 14.81
N LYS A 251 -0.03 -21.29 15.19
CA LYS A 251 -1.04 -20.29 14.81
C LYS A 251 -0.64 -18.87 15.22
N PHE A 252 -0.12 -18.71 16.43
CA PHE A 252 0.38 -17.43 16.92
C PHE A 252 1.54 -16.89 16.07
N PHE A 253 2.47 -17.76 15.70
CA PHE A 253 3.59 -17.40 14.81
C PHE A 253 3.06 -16.92 13.46
N ILE A 254 2.19 -17.70 12.80
CA ILE A 254 1.58 -17.34 11.51
C ILE A 254 0.80 -16.03 11.60
N ASP A 255 -0.04 -15.85 12.62
CA ASP A 255 -0.81 -14.61 12.82
C ASP A 255 0.11 -13.40 13.03
N ARG A 256 1.28 -13.59 13.64
CA ARG A 256 2.28 -12.53 13.77
C ARG A 256 3.00 -12.25 12.46
N VAL A 257 3.41 -13.28 11.71
CA VAL A 257 3.99 -13.12 10.37
C VAL A 257 3.05 -12.29 9.51
N ARG A 258 1.77 -12.65 9.42
CA ARG A 258 0.77 -11.92 8.61
C ARG A 258 0.49 -10.49 9.07
N ARG A 259 0.81 -10.18 10.33
CA ARG A 259 0.64 -8.83 10.89
C ARG A 259 1.87 -7.96 10.65
N GLN A 260 3.06 -8.55 10.77
CA GLN A 260 4.33 -7.84 10.75
C GLN A 260 5.00 -7.82 9.37
N LEU A 261 4.72 -8.82 8.53
CA LEU A 261 5.19 -8.87 7.15
C LEU A 261 4.17 -8.19 6.24
N LYS A 262 4.63 -7.22 5.45
CA LYS A 262 3.85 -6.55 4.41
C LYS A 262 4.51 -6.81 3.08
N VAL A 263 3.77 -7.31 2.10
CA VAL A 263 4.31 -7.52 0.75
C VAL A 263 3.93 -6.33 -0.12
N GLN A 264 4.90 -5.74 -0.80
CA GLN A 264 4.69 -4.69 -1.79
C GLN A 264 5.25 -5.13 -3.14
N GLU A 265 4.37 -5.21 -4.14
CA GLU A 265 4.69 -5.65 -5.50
C GLU A 265 4.65 -4.47 -6.45
N ASP A 266 5.65 -4.34 -7.31
CA ASP A 266 5.69 -3.36 -8.39
C ASP A 266 5.18 -3.98 -9.68
N LEU A 267 4.21 -3.34 -10.34
CA LEU A 267 3.69 -3.77 -11.63
C LEU A 267 3.71 -2.63 -12.65
N PRO A 268 4.11 -2.88 -13.91
CA PRO A 268 3.99 -1.89 -14.97
C PRO A 268 2.51 -1.72 -15.40
N PRO A 269 2.10 -0.57 -15.96
CA PRO A 269 0.69 -0.29 -16.25
C PRO A 269 0.06 -1.21 -17.30
N GLY A 270 0.84 -1.70 -18.26
CA GLY A 270 0.37 -2.56 -19.35
C GLY A 270 -0.05 -3.95 -18.88
N GLU A 271 0.49 -4.42 -17.76
CA GLU A 271 0.19 -5.74 -17.18
C GLU A 271 -1.00 -5.66 -16.20
N ALA A 272 -1.50 -4.45 -15.91
CA ALA A 272 -2.61 -4.23 -14.99
C ALA A 272 -4.02 -4.30 -15.64
N GLY A 273 -4.10 -4.84 -16.87
CA GLY A 273 -5.32 -4.98 -17.66
C GLY A 273 -6.13 -6.27 -17.40
N PRO A 274 -7.14 -6.59 -18.24
CA PRO A 274 -7.95 -7.82 -18.11
C PRO A 274 -7.16 -9.12 -18.24
N GLU A 275 -5.90 -9.08 -18.67
CA GLU A 275 -4.96 -10.22 -18.59
C GLU A 275 -4.67 -10.65 -17.14
N MET A 276 -4.85 -9.78 -16.13
CA MET A 276 -4.84 -10.18 -14.71
C MET A 276 -5.91 -11.23 -14.37
N ALA A 277 -6.97 -11.38 -15.17
CA ALA A 277 -7.99 -12.41 -14.99
C ALA A 277 -7.60 -13.77 -15.63
N HIS A 278 -6.57 -13.79 -16.49
CA HIS A 278 -6.12 -14.98 -17.22
C HIS A 278 -4.67 -15.30 -16.87
N GLY A 279 -4.52 -16.00 -15.75
CA GLY A 279 -3.24 -16.32 -15.11
C GLY A 279 -3.48 -16.30 -13.61
N GLY A 280 -2.67 -16.99 -12.81
CA GLY A 280 -2.89 -17.09 -11.35
C GLY A 280 -3.19 -15.74 -10.67
N PHE A 281 -2.71 -14.61 -11.24
CA PHE A 281 -2.87 -13.21 -10.81
C PHE A 281 -4.22 -12.76 -10.23
N SER A 282 -5.35 -13.33 -10.67
CA SER A 282 -6.66 -12.94 -10.11
C SER A 282 -6.80 -13.29 -8.62
N GLU A 283 -6.17 -14.38 -8.17
CA GLU A 283 -6.22 -14.83 -6.77
C GLU A 283 -5.33 -13.94 -5.87
N TYR A 284 -4.20 -13.46 -6.42
CA TYR A 284 -3.23 -12.56 -5.80
C TYR A 284 -3.82 -11.19 -5.46
N SER A 285 -4.55 -10.60 -6.41
CA SER A 285 -5.18 -9.29 -6.22
C SER A 285 -6.21 -9.27 -5.08
N GLY A 286 -6.73 -10.44 -4.70
CA GLY A 286 -7.69 -10.57 -3.60
C GLY A 286 -7.09 -10.34 -2.21
N HIS A 287 -5.77 -10.32 -2.07
CA HIS A 287 -5.08 -10.23 -0.77
C HIS A 287 -4.20 -8.98 -0.63
N SER A 288 -4.22 -8.11 -1.64
CA SER A 288 -3.42 -6.89 -1.71
C SER A 288 -4.28 -5.69 -2.08
N HIS A 289 -3.95 -4.52 -1.53
CA HIS A 289 -4.52 -3.26 -1.95
C HIS A 289 -3.91 -2.83 -3.28
N LEU A 290 -4.72 -2.83 -4.34
CA LEU A 290 -4.32 -2.26 -5.63
C LEU A 290 -4.21 -0.73 -5.49
N TYR A 291 -3.02 -0.19 -5.76
CA TYR A 291 -2.78 1.24 -5.75
C TYR A 291 -2.03 1.71 -7.01
N ARG A 292 -2.60 2.69 -7.72
CA ARG A 292 -2.02 3.25 -8.94
C ARG A 292 -1.26 4.53 -8.62
N LEU A 293 0.00 4.60 -9.02
CA LEU A 293 0.79 5.81 -9.00
C LEU A 293 0.64 6.52 -10.35
N SER A 294 -0.06 7.65 -10.34
CA SER A 294 -0.16 8.57 -11.47
C SER A 294 1.03 9.55 -11.47
N GLY A 295 1.66 9.75 -12.62
CA GLY A 295 2.79 10.69 -12.79
C GLY A 295 4.13 10.00 -13.08
N ALA A 296 4.93 10.58 -13.97
CA ALA A 296 6.31 10.17 -14.23
C ALA A 296 7.26 11.09 -13.47
N TRP A 297 8.19 10.54 -12.68
CA TRP A 297 9.11 11.35 -11.88
C TRP A 297 10.52 11.30 -12.46
N VAL A 298 11.14 12.46 -12.49
CA VAL A 298 12.52 12.66 -12.94
C VAL A 298 13.35 12.94 -11.69
N ALA A 299 14.34 12.10 -11.41
CA ALA A 299 15.32 12.35 -10.35
C ALA A 299 16.00 13.71 -10.56
N ARG A 300 16.36 14.40 -9.48
CA ARG A 300 17.03 15.71 -9.54
C ARG A 300 18.30 15.58 -10.39
N GLY A 301 18.31 16.24 -11.56
CA GLY A 301 19.44 16.20 -12.52
C GLY A 301 19.11 15.72 -13.94
N GLN A 302 17.89 15.26 -14.22
CA GLN A 302 17.44 14.90 -15.58
C GLN A 302 16.40 15.86 -16.18
N CYS A 303 16.11 16.99 -15.53
CA CYS A 303 15.19 17.99 -16.07
C CYS A 303 15.98 19.16 -16.69
N PRO A 304 15.97 19.36 -18.02
CA PRO A 304 16.51 20.58 -18.61
C PRO A 304 15.58 21.73 -18.22
N SER A 305 16.09 22.63 -17.38
CA SER A 305 15.54 23.96 -17.05
C SER A 305 14.28 24.38 -17.81
N GLN A 306 13.07 24.04 -17.33
CA GLN A 306 11.81 24.62 -17.80
C GLN A 306 10.83 24.89 -16.65
N PRO A 307 9.92 25.87 -16.81
CA PRO A 307 9.06 26.36 -15.73
C PRO A 307 7.93 25.39 -15.38
N GLU A 308 7.51 25.42 -14.11
CA GLU A 308 6.59 24.48 -13.43
C GLU A 308 5.23 24.15 -14.08
N PRO A 309 4.59 24.95 -14.98
CA PRO A 309 3.32 24.53 -15.58
C PRO A 309 3.44 23.43 -16.65
N LEU A 310 4.61 23.29 -17.29
CA LEU A 310 4.77 22.43 -18.48
C LEU A 310 5.10 20.96 -18.15
N CYS A 311 5.43 20.61 -16.91
CA CYS A 311 5.58 19.21 -16.50
C CYS A 311 4.24 18.46 -16.39
N ARG A 312 3.10 19.17 -16.24
CA ARG A 312 1.76 18.55 -16.25
C ARG A 312 1.35 18.07 -17.64
N ASP A 313 1.76 18.76 -18.70
CA ASP A 313 1.27 18.52 -20.07
C ASP A 313 2.20 17.67 -20.96
N ALA A 314 3.39 17.31 -20.49
CA ALA A 314 4.29 16.43 -21.25
C ALA A 314 3.87 14.93 -21.27
N LEU A 315 2.71 14.58 -20.70
CA LEU A 315 2.27 13.20 -20.48
C LEU A 315 1.20 12.67 -21.46
N LEU A 316 0.89 13.39 -22.54
CA LEU A 316 0.04 12.93 -23.64
C LEU A 316 0.75 13.22 -24.98
N PRO A 317 1.67 12.35 -25.44
CA PRO A 317 1.24 11.33 -26.40
C PRO A 317 2.13 10.07 -26.40
N CYS A 318 1.68 8.98 -25.76
CA CYS A 318 2.15 7.62 -26.11
C CYS A 318 0.98 6.64 -26.37
N PHE A 319 -0.27 7.11 -26.30
CA PHE A 319 -1.48 6.32 -26.60
C PHE A 319 -2.10 6.72 -27.94
N VAL A 320 -1.34 6.68 -29.04
CA VAL A 320 -1.91 6.58 -30.39
C VAL A 320 -1.00 5.67 -31.20
N GLY A 321 -1.24 4.36 -31.14
CA GLY A 321 -0.31 3.43 -31.76
C GLY A 321 -0.69 1.95 -31.80
N SER A 322 -1.97 1.57 -31.73
CA SER A 322 -2.39 0.24 -32.18
C SER A 322 -3.91 0.21 -32.35
N GLY A 323 -4.37 0.32 -33.60
CA GLY A 323 -5.77 0.12 -33.94
C GLY A 323 -6.18 -1.32 -33.65
N LEU A 324 -6.93 -1.52 -32.58
CA LEU A 324 -7.75 -2.71 -32.31
C LEU A 324 -9.09 -2.25 -31.71
N PRO A 325 -10.23 -2.83 -32.11
CA PRO A 325 -11.54 -2.36 -31.69
C PRO A 325 -11.83 -2.71 -30.22
N LEU A 326 -12.36 -1.73 -29.47
CA LEU A 326 -12.78 -1.85 -28.08
C LEU A 326 -13.98 -2.80 -27.95
N PRO A 327 -14.01 -3.73 -26.98
CA PRO A 327 -15.24 -4.41 -26.60
C PRO A 327 -16.12 -3.45 -25.80
N SER A 328 -17.31 -3.16 -26.33
CA SER A 328 -18.41 -2.58 -25.57
C SER A 328 -18.84 -3.57 -24.49
N HIS A 329 -18.64 -3.23 -23.22
CA HIS A 329 -19.45 -3.60 -22.04
C HIS A 329 -18.59 -3.50 -20.77
N SER A 330 -18.56 -2.31 -20.16
CA SER A 330 -18.10 -2.11 -18.78
C SER A 330 -19.22 -2.53 -17.81
N PRO A 331 -18.95 -3.34 -16.77
CA PRO A 331 -19.95 -3.64 -15.74
C PRO A 331 -20.32 -2.35 -14.97
N SER A 332 -21.61 -2.18 -14.69
CA SER A 332 -22.11 -1.00 -13.96
C SER A 332 -21.59 -0.98 -12.52
N ILE A 333 -21.47 0.21 -11.95
CA ILE A 333 -21.11 0.47 -10.54
C ILE A 333 -21.92 -0.41 -9.56
N SER A 334 -23.17 -0.74 -9.91
CA SER A 334 -24.04 -1.65 -9.15
C SER A 334 -23.45 -3.07 -9.00
N ALA A 335 -22.72 -3.57 -9.99
CA ALA A 335 -22.10 -4.90 -9.96
C ALA A 335 -20.85 -4.95 -9.07
N LEU A 336 -20.12 -3.84 -8.96
CA LEU A 336 -18.99 -3.69 -8.02
C LEU A 336 -19.48 -3.61 -6.57
N LEU A 337 -20.60 -2.90 -6.32
CA LEU A 337 -21.19 -2.77 -4.99
C LEU A 337 -21.80 -4.09 -4.46
N ALA A 338 -22.27 -4.98 -5.33
CA ALA A 338 -22.88 -6.25 -4.92
C ALA A 338 -21.87 -7.30 -4.44
N ARG A 339 -20.58 -7.19 -4.81
CA ARG A 339 -19.54 -8.16 -4.43
C ARG A 339 -18.93 -7.92 -3.04
N GLU A 340 -19.01 -6.70 -2.50
CA GLU A 340 -18.41 -6.36 -1.19
C GLU A 340 -19.39 -6.53 0.00
N ALA A 341 -20.65 -6.90 -0.26
CA ALA A 341 -21.64 -7.20 0.78
C ALA A 341 -21.69 -8.69 1.18
N SER A 342 -20.72 -9.51 0.73
CA SER A 342 -20.65 -10.96 0.96
C SER A 342 -19.50 -11.35 1.87
#